data_AF-A0A6N9PBD4-F1
#
_entry.id   AF-A0A6N9PBD4-F1
#
_cell.length_a   1.000
_cell.length_b   1.000
_cell.length_c   1.000
_cell.angle_alpha   90.00
_cell.angle_beta   90.00
_cell.angle_gamma   90.00
#
_symmetry.space_group_name_H-M   'P 1'
#
loop_
_entity.id
_entity.type
_entity.pdbx_description
1 polymer ?
#
loop_
_entity_poly.entity_id
_entity_poly.type
_entity_poly.pdbx_seq_one_letter_code
_entity_poly.pdbx_strand_id
1 'polypeptide(L)'
;MKHSKIFSLMFSALLCGSLLTGCGNTGSTQNDLPETPANVSQEAVFAGGTGTETDPYQIETIAQLEAFRDGVNDGSQNGYTGAFIQLGADLDMEGAVWTPIGTMEDMEGHSTMFLGVFDGDGHTVSNLSYTSEGPTVGAGLFGISCGTVKNLNMENVTVTVTDKASMAIGGVIGYNMGSIDHVTLKGADITGNNCTGGIVGGNKGAVTNCRSEDVEVTVIGDNDFSAGLVQADIAECGGLIIGGGFGGTIDRCTASGTVRAEGNEPVGLGGIGGCLEMMDSITNCSATVTIESAKGGHAIGGLCGYAGTHSDPDVCLEEEGFSTMNYPSVIDNCSVQVTINAPGATHVGGLVGTGLYYFGEETAFAITNCHVEGSIDGTVTPGAIAGRAEGSSFSSCDFAVQIDGSLAENAIGTTVCMYESADQYDTSDNQAAAEQLLYDLKGTYQELWPVILSDEYDQVWLDNCATLVGEGNAEAAADMLASMVTGALTGEDAVTAYKEGGMAYCCEFLQGVEQFTFDGNTISGTDESGNEVFRHTYHAIGEEDPRGFAIFESDDTNSGEFTYFALAPDTMDTTWHIEFRYGSDMDALNLYDAGKYAYWLASGISVDYTDQDAKNSIGLFCTENLSE
;
A
#
# COMPACT_ATOMS: atom_id res chain seq x y z
N MET A 1 12.93 -5.92 -4.61
CA MET A 1 12.09 -6.00 -3.40
C MET A 1 12.69 -5.27 -2.18
N LYS A 2 13.12 -4.00 -2.30
CA LYS A 2 13.53 -3.18 -1.12
C LYS A 2 12.95 -1.76 -1.15
N HIS A 3 11.98 -1.49 -2.02
CA HIS A 3 11.42 -0.14 -2.21
C HIS A 3 9.95 0.01 -1.79
N SER A 4 9.18 -1.07 -1.56
CA SER A 4 7.78 -0.97 -1.12
C SER A 4 7.59 -0.66 0.38
N LYS A 5 8.67 -0.66 1.19
CA LYS A 5 8.58 -0.28 2.61
C LYS A 5 8.36 1.22 2.85
N ILE A 6 8.39 2.08 1.83
CA ILE A 6 8.18 3.52 1.99
C ILE A 6 6.68 3.85 2.21
N PHE A 7 5.76 3.05 1.66
CA PHE A 7 4.33 3.22 1.90
C PHE A 7 3.89 2.67 3.27
N SER A 8 4.30 1.45 3.62
CA SER A 8 3.90 0.81 4.89
C SER A 8 4.53 1.45 6.15
N LEU A 9 5.75 2.04 6.07
CA LEU A 9 6.33 2.76 7.23
C LEU A 9 5.60 4.07 7.58
N MET A 10 4.76 4.62 6.70
CA MET A 10 4.11 5.90 6.93
C MET A 10 2.80 5.82 7.74
N PHE A 11 2.21 4.62 7.90
CA PHE A 11 1.00 4.44 8.70
C PHE A 11 1.25 4.22 10.20
N SER A 12 2.44 3.75 10.58
CA SER A 12 2.74 3.43 11.99
C SER A 12 3.16 4.63 12.86
N ALA A 13 3.39 5.81 12.29
CA ALA A 13 3.87 6.98 13.03
C ALA A 13 2.80 8.01 13.45
N LEU A 14 1.52 7.85 13.04
CA LEU A 14 0.45 8.81 13.40
C LEU A 14 -0.67 8.29 14.30
N LEU A 15 -0.65 7.02 14.73
CA LEU A 15 -1.50 6.54 15.82
C LEU A 15 -0.72 6.44 17.14
N CYS A 16 -0.51 7.60 17.78
CA CYS A 16 -0.41 7.63 19.23
C CYS A 16 -1.13 8.86 19.78
N GLY A 17 -2.46 8.84 19.65
CA GLY A 17 -3.35 9.67 20.44
C GLY A 17 -3.33 9.22 21.89
N SER A 18 -2.41 9.76 22.70
CA SER A 18 -2.56 9.72 24.16
C SER A 18 -1.77 10.81 24.88
N LEU A 19 -2.12 12.07 24.68
CA LEU A 19 -1.83 13.11 25.68
C LEU A 19 -3.00 14.09 25.72
N LEU A 20 -3.89 13.90 26.70
CA LEU A 20 -4.48 14.93 27.57
C LEU A 20 -5.71 14.38 28.32
N THR A 21 -5.46 13.58 29.37
CA THR A 21 -6.36 13.57 30.54
C THR A 21 -5.80 14.50 31.58
N GLY A 22 -6.57 15.53 31.91
CA GLY A 22 -6.20 16.56 32.87
C GLY A 22 -6.22 16.11 34.34
N CYS A 23 -5.65 17.02 35.14
CA CYS A 23 -5.76 17.19 36.59
C CYS A 23 -4.85 16.36 37.50
N GLY A 24 -3.78 17.01 37.98
CA GLY A 24 -3.02 16.60 39.16
C GLY A 24 -1.88 17.58 39.48
N ASN A 25 -2.20 18.65 40.21
CA ASN A 25 -1.24 19.65 40.70
C ASN A 25 -0.39 19.10 41.86
N THR A 26 0.94 19.10 41.76
CA THR A 26 1.90 19.41 42.86
C THR A 26 3.35 19.58 42.36
N GLY A 27 3.86 20.82 42.39
CA GLY A 27 5.15 21.20 43.02
C GLY A 27 6.52 20.88 42.37
N SER A 28 7.17 21.94 41.85
CA SER A 28 8.64 22.23 41.83
C SER A 28 9.52 21.35 40.92
N THR A 29 10.57 21.79 40.20
CA THR A 29 11.42 22.99 40.12
C THR A 29 11.98 23.09 38.69
N GLN A 30 12.36 24.31 38.26
CA GLN A 30 13.08 24.62 37.00
C GLN A 30 14.25 23.66 36.69
N ASN A 31 14.42 23.32 35.41
CA ASN A 31 15.72 23.22 34.74
C ASN A 31 15.56 23.52 33.25
N ASP A 32 16.51 24.29 32.73
CA ASP A 32 16.54 24.99 31.44
C ASP A 32 16.42 24.06 30.22
N LEU A 33 15.57 24.44 29.26
CA LEU A 33 15.57 23.94 27.89
C LEU A 33 16.50 24.82 27.03
N PRO A 34 17.22 24.24 26.05
CA PRO A 34 18.12 24.98 25.17
C PRO A 34 17.35 25.92 24.23
N GLU A 35 17.99 27.04 23.89
CA GLU A 35 17.44 28.16 23.11
C GLU A 35 16.86 27.74 21.75
N THR A 36 15.70 28.32 21.44
CA THR A 36 15.02 28.29 20.15
C THR A 36 15.85 28.96 19.04
N PRO A 37 15.91 28.42 17.81
CA PRO A 37 16.47 29.14 16.68
C PRO A 37 15.61 30.36 16.32
N ALA A 38 16.25 31.31 15.65
CA ALA A 38 15.81 32.71 15.51
C ALA A 38 14.39 32.91 14.94
N ASN A 39 13.62 33.73 15.64
CA ASN A 39 12.30 34.23 15.27
C ASN A 39 12.40 35.17 14.05
N VAL A 40 12.12 34.67 12.84
CA VAL A 40 11.85 35.51 11.67
C VAL A 40 10.47 36.14 11.88
N SER A 41 10.39 37.47 11.91
CA SER A 41 9.11 38.15 12.15
C SER A 41 8.11 37.83 11.05
N GLN A 42 6.89 37.42 11.43
CA GLN A 42 5.78 37.10 10.52
C GLN A 42 5.45 38.23 9.51
N GLU A 43 5.72 39.50 9.87
CA GLU A 43 5.62 40.67 8.98
C GLU A 43 6.59 40.64 7.76
N ALA A 44 7.60 39.76 7.78
CA ALA A 44 8.55 39.61 6.66
C ALA A 44 8.11 38.54 5.64
N VAL A 45 7.24 37.61 6.02
CA VAL A 45 6.79 36.50 5.16
C VAL A 45 5.53 36.85 4.37
N PHE A 46 4.63 37.63 4.96
CA PHE A 46 3.34 37.97 4.37
C PHE A 46 3.13 39.48 4.31
N ALA A 47 2.36 39.95 3.31
CA ALA A 47 1.99 41.36 3.17
C ALA A 47 1.02 41.82 4.26
N GLY A 48 0.30 40.89 4.87
CA GLY A 48 -0.66 41.12 5.94
C GLY A 48 -1.44 39.86 6.28
N GLY A 49 -2.49 40.02 7.09
CA GLY A 49 -3.36 38.95 7.56
C GLY A 49 -2.90 38.27 8.84
N THR A 50 -3.82 37.54 9.46
CA THR A 50 -3.60 36.78 10.70
C THR A 50 -3.66 35.27 10.47
N GLY A 51 -3.83 34.82 9.23
CA GLY A 51 -3.91 33.41 8.86
C GLY A 51 -5.25 32.77 9.17
N THR A 52 -6.27 33.55 9.50
CA THR A 52 -7.63 33.06 9.74
C THR A 52 -8.46 33.08 8.46
N GLU A 53 -9.54 32.32 8.41
CA GLU A 53 -10.43 32.28 7.23
C GLU A 53 -10.93 33.68 6.80
N THR A 54 -11.21 34.56 7.76
CA THR A 54 -11.70 35.92 7.49
C THR A 54 -10.60 36.96 7.28
N ASP A 55 -9.35 36.60 7.55
CA ASP A 55 -8.18 37.47 7.47
C ASP A 55 -6.93 36.62 7.14
N PRO A 56 -6.87 36.05 5.93
CA PRO A 56 -5.84 35.10 5.53
C PRO A 56 -4.50 35.80 5.33
N TYR A 57 -3.40 35.07 5.52
CA TYR A 57 -2.06 35.55 5.21
C TYR A 57 -1.94 35.88 3.72
N GLN A 58 -1.46 37.09 3.39
CA GLN A 58 -1.41 37.60 2.02
C GLN A 58 -0.02 37.41 1.38
N ILE A 59 0.01 36.85 0.18
CA ILE A 59 1.21 36.74 -0.67
C ILE A 59 0.99 37.61 -1.92
N GLU A 60 1.78 38.66 -2.08
CA GLU A 60 1.70 39.60 -3.21
C GLU A 60 2.97 39.59 -4.09
N THR A 61 4.02 38.87 -3.68
CA THR A 61 5.32 38.86 -4.35
C THR A 61 5.96 37.48 -4.33
N ILE A 62 6.87 37.22 -5.29
CA ILE A 62 7.66 35.98 -5.35
C ILE A 62 8.46 35.76 -4.06
N ALA A 63 9.09 36.80 -3.52
CA ALA A 63 9.87 36.66 -2.28
C ALA A 63 9.02 36.22 -1.07
N GLN A 64 7.74 36.62 -1.01
CA GLN A 64 6.81 36.17 0.02
C GLN A 64 6.37 34.72 -0.22
N LEU A 65 6.15 34.35 -1.49
CA LEU A 65 5.85 32.96 -1.86
C LEU A 65 7.03 32.03 -1.52
N GLU A 66 8.26 32.47 -1.77
CA GLU A 66 9.50 31.77 -1.41
C GLU A 66 9.63 31.62 0.11
N ALA A 67 9.39 32.69 0.88
CA ALA A 67 9.44 32.64 2.33
C ALA A 67 8.35 31.74 2.93
N PHE A 68 7.14 31.73 2.34
CA PHE A 68 6.06 30.82 2.70
C PHE A 68 6.45 29.36 2.44
N ARG A 69 6.98 29.06 1.26
CA ARG A 69 7.53 27.74 0.92
C ARG A 69 8.57 27.30 1.94
N ASP A 70 9.53 28.17 2.25
CA ASP A 70 10.63 27.81 3.15
C ASP A 70 10.09 27.45 4.55
N GLY A 71 9.08 28.18 5.06
CA GLY A 71 8.43 27.86 6.33
C GLY A 71 7.60 26.56 6.33
N VAL A 72 7.14 26.09 5.16
CA VAL A 72 6.58 24.74 4.99
C VAL A 72 7.71 23.71 5.01
N ASN A 73 8.71 23.90 4.16
CA ASN A 73 9.73 22.89 3.87
C ASN A 73 10.73 22.70 5.01
N ASP A 74 10.99 23.71 5.83
CA ASP A 74 11.84 23.61 7.02
C ASP A 74 11.08 23.17 8.28
N GLY A 75 9.76 22.96 8.17
CA GLY A 75 8.93 22.52 9.28
C GLY A 75 8.62 23.56 10.34
N SER A 76 9.18 24.77 10.25
CA SER A 76 9.07 25.80 11.28
C SER A 76 7.64 26.28 11.52
N GLN A 77 6.76 26.13 10.51
CA GLN A 77 5.35 26.50 10.58
C GLN A 77 4.41 25.28 10.66
N ASN A 78 4.96 24.07 10.88
CA ASN A 78 4.19 22.82 10.96
C ASN A 78 3.18 22.66 9.81
N GLY A 79 3.67 22.83 8.58
CA GLY A 79 2.87 22.76 7.36
C GLY A 79 1.77 23.83 7.22
N TYR A 80 1.78 24.88 8.06
CA TYR A 80 0.68 25.86 8.15
C TYR A 80 -0.68 25.23 8.49
N THR A 81 -0.66 24.18 9.31
CA THR A 81 -1.88 23.49 9.76
C THR A 81 -2.93 24.48 10.28
N GLY A 82 -4.13 24.46 9.67
CA GLY A 82 -5.27 25.31 10.07
C GLY A 82 -5.16 26.78 9.67
N ALA A 83 -4.08 27.19 9.00
CA ALA A 83 -3.94 28.55 8.50
C ALA A 83 -4.52 28.71 7.08
N PHE A 84 -4.98 29.92 6.79
CA PHE A 84 -5.44 30.34 5.47
C PHE A 84 -4.43 31.30 4.85
N ILE A 85 -3.99 30.96 3.65
CA ILE A 85 -3.02 31.69 2.83
C ILE A 85 -3.72 32.07 1.53
N GLN A 86 -3.58 33.32 1.13
CA GLN A 86 -4.24 33.85 -0.05
C GLN A 86 -3.25 34.64 -0.92
N LEU A 87 -3.35 34.49 -2.24
CA LEU A 87 -2.67 35.40 -3.17
C LEU A 87 -3.39 36.75 -3.19
N GLY A 88 -2.64 37.84 -3.08
CA GLY A 88 -3.14 39.22 -3.22
C GLY A 88 -2.76 39.88 -4.55
N ALA A 89 -2.00 39.18 -5.39
CA ALA A 89 -1.57 39.64 -6.71
C ALA A 89 -1.23 38.46 -7.62
N ASP A 90 -1.21 38.70 -8.93
CA ASP A 90 -0.61 37.79 -9.90
C ASP A 90 0.91 37.74 -9.68
N LEU A 91 1.50 36.56 -9.81
CA LEU A 91 2.91 36.30 -9.57
C LEU A 91 3.59 35.77 -10.83
N ASP A 92 4.67 36.42 -11.24
CA ASP A 92 5.50 35.98 -12.38
C ASP A 92 6.79 35.33 -11.87
N MET A 93 6.95 34.03 -12.14
CA MET A 93 8.09 33.23 -11.71
C MET A 93 9.24 33.22 -12.73
N GLU A 94 9.20 34.05 -13.78
CA GLU A 94 10.26 34.09 -14.78
C GLU A 94 11.64 34.33 -14.13
N GLY A 95 12.54 33.34 -14.30
CA GLY A 95 13.89 33.39 -13.75
C GLY A 95 14.02 33.08 -12.25
N ALA A 96 12.92 32.77 -11.56
CA ALA A 96 12.96 32.28 -10.19
C ALA A 96 13.54 30.86 -10.14
N VAL A 97 14.35 30.56 -9.12
CA VAL A 97 14.81 29.20 -8.84
C VAL A 97 13.81 28.59 -7.87
N TRP A 98 13.13 27.54 -8.29
CA TRP A 98 12.03 26.97 -7.53
C TRP A 98 12.37 25.64 -6.87
N THR A 99 11.92 25.49 -5.63
CA THR A 99 11.77 24.22 -4.94
C THR A 99 10.28 24.05 -4.65
N PRO A 100 9.66 22.88 -4.86
CA PRO A 100 8.24 22.68 -4.58
C PRO A 100 7.88 22.94 -3.11
N ILE A 101 6.67 23.45 -2.86
CA ILE A 101 6.11 23.61 -1.51
C ILE A 101 5.63 22.27 -0.97
N GLY A 102 6.14 21.85 0.18
CA GLY A 102 5.85 20.55 0.76
C GLY A 102 6.85 19.49 0.30
N THR A 103 7.51 18.83 1.26
CA THR A 103 8.47 17.73 1.03
C THR A 103 8.21 16.59 2.03
N MET A 104 9.01 15.51 1.94
CA MET A 104 9.11 14.45 2.97
C MET A 104 10.45 14.48 3.71
N GLU A 105 11.18 15.59 3.60
CA GLU A 105 12.49 15.72 4.23
C GLU A 105 12.32 16.09 5.71
N ASP A 106 13.22 15.61 6.55
CA ASP A 106 13.38 16.01 7.95
C ASP A 106 12.12 15.94 8.84
N MET A 107 11.15 15.07 8.56
CA MET A 107 9.86 14.96 9.29
C MET A 107 9.92 14.54 10.78
N GLU A 108 11.10 14.51 11.41
CA GLU A 108 11.24 14.11 12.81
C GLU A 108 10.68 15.20 13.75
N GLY A 109 9.49 14.93 14.30
CA GLY A 109 8.83 15.81 15.27
C GLY A 109 8.12 17.04 14.69
N HIS A 110 8.01 17.15 13.36
CA HIS A 110 7.31 18.22 12.66
C HIS A 110 6.90 17.81 11.24
N SER A 111 5.91 18.51 10.65
CA SER A 111 5.49 18.28 9.26
C SER A 111 6.22 19.22 8.29
N THR A 112 6.77 18.64 7.23
CA THR A 112 7.28 19.37 6.05
C THR A 112 6.34 19.31 4.85
N MET A 113 5.14 18.72 5.01
CA MET A 113 4.05 18.75 4.03
C MET A 113 3.18 20.00 4.20
N PHE A 114 2.50 20.44 3.12
CA PHE A 114 1.52 21.53 3.23
C PHE A 114 0.17 21.03 3.78
N LEU A 115 -0.30 21.65 4.88
CA LEU A 115 -1.49 21.25 5.66
C LEU A 115 -2.52 22.38 5.80
N GLY A 116 -2.26 23.55 5.20
CA GLY A 116 -3.14 24.73 5.28
C GLY A 116 -4.16 24.81 4.15
N VAL A 117 -4.76 26.00 3.99
CA VAL A 117 -5.58 26.37 2.84
C VAL A 117 -4.82 27.39 2.00
N PHE A 118 -4.54 27.08 0.75
CA PHE A 118 -3.98 28.01 -0.24
C PHE A 118 -5.07 28.41 -1.22
N ASP A 119 -5.48 29.67 -1.15
CA ASP A 119 -6.50 30.28 -2.00
C ASP A 119 -5.82 31.22 -3.00
N GLY A 120 -5.87 30.89 -4.29
CA GLY A 120 -5.37 31.79 -5.33
C GLY A 120 -6.21 33.06 -5.50
N ASP A 121 -7.43 33.12 -4.95
CA ASP A 121 -8.39 34.23 -5.14
C ASP A 121 -8.62 34.62 -6.61
N GLY A 122 -8.41 33.66 -7.54
CA GLY A 122 -8.46 33.88 -8.98
C GLY A 122 -7.20 34.52 -9.58
N HIS A 123 -6.15 34.75 -8.80
CA HIS A 123 -4.85 35.20 -9.28
C HIS A 123 -4.10 34.14 -10.06
N THR A 124 -3.18 34.61 -10.89
CA THR A 124 -2.34 33.78 -11.75
C THR A 124 -0.92 33.71 -11.24
N VAL A 125 -0.35 32.50 -11.19
CA VAL A 125 1.08 32.26 -11.08
C VAL A 125 1.60 31.79 -12.43
N SER A 126 2.51 32.55 -13.05
CA SER A 126 2.99 32.26 -14.41
C SER A 126 4.47 31.90 -14.46
N ASN A 127 4.88 31.23 -15.53
CA ASN A 127 6.29 31.00 -15.90
C ASN A 127 7.07 30.15 -14.88
N LEU A 128 6.39 29.27 -14.15
CA LEU A 128 7.05 28.30 -13.27
C LEU A 128 7.92 27.36 -14.12
N SER A 129 9.20 27.24 -13.77
CA SER A 129 10.11 26.25 -14.35
C SER A 129 10.74 25.42 -13.23
N TYR A 130 10.60 24.11 -13.30
CA TYR A 130 11.25 23.16 -12.40
C TYR A 130 11.90 22.03 -13.18
N THR A 131 13.16 21.71 -12.88
CA THR A 131 13.90 20.61 -13.52
C THR A 131 14.69 19.85 -12.48
N SER A 132 14.59 18.53 -12.50
CA SER A 132 15.34 17.64 -11.61
C SER A 132 15.84 16.40 -12.34
N GLU A 133 17.11 16.06 -12.08
CA GLU A 133 17.74 14.79 -12.50
C GLU A 133 17.96 13.85 -11.30
N GLY A 134 17.49 14.24 -10.11
CA GLY A 134 17.59 13.43 -8.88
C GLY A 134 16.23 12.91 -8.41
N PRO A 135 16.21 11.94 -7.47
CA PRO A 135 14.97 11.38 -6.95
C PRO A 135 14.05 12.46 -6.41
N THR A 136 12.82 12.49 -6.90
CA THR A 136 11.84 13.53 -6.56
C THR A 136 10.52 12.88 -6.15
N VAL A 137 10.11 13.07 -4.89
CA VAL A 137 8.84 12.53 -4.39
C VAL A 137 7.65 13.25 -5.02
N GLY A 138 7.69 14.59 -5.06
CA GLY A 138 6.63 15.42 -5.59
C GLY A 138 7.20 16.63 -6.34
N ALA A 139 6.71 16.91 -7.55
CA ALA A 139 7.08 18.07 -8.35
C ALA A 139 5.87 18.92 -8.74
N GLY A 140 6.06 20.24 -8.80
CA GLY A 140 5.03 21.23 -9.14
C GLY A 140 5.27 22.55 -8.40
N LEU A 141 4.23 23.41 -8.35
CA LEU A 141 4.22 24.52 -7.38
C LEU A 141 4.28 23.96 -5.95
N PHE A 142 3.48 22.93 -5.69
CA PHE A 142 3.53 22.10 -4.49
C PHE A 142 4.16 20.75 -4.81
N GLY A 143 5.04 20.27 -3.93
CA GLY A 143 5.53 18.90 -3.95
C GLY A 143 4.50 17.97 -3.34
N ILE A 144 4.12 18.22 -2.08
CA ILE A 144 3.16 17.40 -1.33
C ILE A 144 2.17 18.29 -0.58
N SER A 145 0.88 18.02 -0.80
CA SER A 145 -0.21 18.73 -0.12
C SER A 145 -1.19 17.74 0.51
N CYS A 146 -1.41 17.86 1.82
CA CYS A 146 -2.57 17.29 2.52
C CYS A 146 -3.59 18.39 2.89
N GLY A 147 -3.38 19.61 2.39
CA GLY A 147 -4.20 20.78 2.63
C GLY A 147 -5.28 20.99 1.56
N THR A 148 -5.71 22.23 1.39
CA THR A 148 -6.63 22.61 0.31
C THR A 148 -5.93 23.59 -0.63
N VAL A 149 -5.96 23.32 -1.94
CA VAL A 149 -5.51 24.27 -2.97
C VAL A 149 -6.70 24.65 -3.83
N LYS A 150 -7.03 25.95 -3.88
CA LYS A 150 -8.22 26.40 -4.61
C LYS A 150 -8.09 27.75 -5.31
N ASN A 151 -8.97 28.00 -6.27
CA ASN A 151 -9.10 29.27 -7.02
C ASN A 151 -7.77 29.77 -7.61
N LEU A 152 -6.94 28.87 -8.10
CA LEU A 152 -5.58 29.18 -8.57
C LEU A 152 -5.48 29.01 -10.08
N ASN A 153 -4.95 30.02 -10.76
CA ASN A 153 -4.58 29.92 -12.17
C ASN A 153 -3.06 29.73 -12.30
N MET A 154 -2.65 28.79 -13.13
CA MET A 154 -1.26 28.51 -13.47
C MET A 154 -1.08 28.65 -14.99
N GLU A 155 -0.13 29.47 -15.43
CA GLU A 155 0.12 29.70 -16.86
C GLU A 155 1.60 29.50 -17.24
N ASN A 156 1.86 28.90 -18.41
CA ASN A 156 3.21 28.70 -18.94
C ASN A 156 4.13 27.94 -17.97
N VAL A 157 3.70 26.74 -17.56
CA VAL A 157 4.43 25.90 -16.59
C VAL A 157 5.30 24.89 -17.32
N THR A 158 6.55 24.73 -16.90
CA THR A 158 7.44 23.66 -17.35
C THR A 158 7.96 22.87 -16.16
N VAL A 159 7.70 21.57 -16.14
CA VAL A 159 8.21 20.64 -15.13
C VAL A 159 8.88 19.47 -15.83
N THR A 160 10.15 19.22 -15.52
CA THR A 160 10.90 18.10 -16.12
C THR A 160 11.63 17.33 -15.05
N VAL A 161 11.19 16.11 -14.78
CA VAL A 161 11.80 15.21 -13.78
C VAL A 161 12.19 13.91 -14.45
N THR A 162 13.48 13.56 -14.42
CA THR A 162 14.01 12.46 -15.25
C THR A 162 14.56 11.28 -14.46
N ASP A 163 14.72 11.40 -13.14
CA ASP A 163 15.18 10.30 -12.31
C ASP A 163 14.10 9.22 -12.17
N LYS A 164 14.47 7.95 -12.38
CA LYS A 164 13.57 6.79 -12.40
C LYS A 164 12.94 6.48 -11.04
N ALA A 165 13.51 6.96 -9.93
CA ALA A 165 12.94 6.81 -8.60
C ALA A 165 11.95 7.93 -8.24
N SER A 166 11.67 8.85 -9.17
CA SER A 166 10.70 9.92 -8.94
C SER A 166 9.28 9.42 -9.03
N MET A 167 8.39 9.96 -8.19
CA MET A 167 7.08 9.38 -7.93
C MET A 167 5.95 10.18 -8.57
N ALA A 168 5.67 11.39 -8.09
CA ALA A 168 4.47 12.15 -8.45
C ALA A 168 4.81 13.52 -9.07
N ILE A 169 4.54 13.69 -10.36
CA ILE A 169 5.00 14.85 -11.13
C ILE A 169 3.78 15.60 -11.66
N GLY A 170 3.49 16.78 -11.11
CA GLY A 170 2.42 17.65 -11.57
C GLY A 170 2.91 19.03 -11.99
N GLY A 171 2.14 19.73 -12.81
CA GLY A 171 2.37 21.15 -13.08
C GLY A 171 2.01 22.04 -11.88
N VAL A 172 1.03 21.63 -11.06
CA VAL A 172 0.59 22.39 -9.89
C VAL A 172 0.95 21.67 -8.59
N ILE A 173 0.59 20.40 -8.46
CA ILE A 173 0.81 19.60 -7.26
C ILE A 173 1.44 18.26 -7.64
N GLY A 174 2.54 17.89 -6.99
CA GLY A 174 3.14 16.56 -7.14
C GLY A 174 2.20 15.51 -6.60
N TYR A 175 2.07 15.43 -5.27
CA TYR A 175 1.20 14.47 -4.58
C TYR A 175 0.11 15.18 -3.77
N ASN A 176 -1.16 14.85 -4.05
CA ASN A 176 -2.32 15.39 -3.37
C ASN A 176 -2.98 14.33 -2.47
N MET A 177 -2.98 14.60 -1.16
CA MET A 177 -3.71 13.87 -0.12
C MET A 177 -4.83 14.71 0.50
N GLY A 178 -5.07 15.92 -0.02
CA GLY A 178 -6.05 16.88 0.46
C GLY A 178 -7.20 17.10 -0.51
N SER A 179 -7.51 18.36 -0.81
CA SER A 179 -8.56 18.69 -1.79
C SER A 179 -8.13 19.80 -2.75
N ILE A 180 -8.62 19.68 -3.99
CA ILE A 180 -8.32 20.62 -5.06
C ILE A 180 -9.64 21.10 -5.67
N ASP A 181 -9.80 22.41 -5.75
CA ASP A 181 -11.04 23.03 -6.23
C ASP A 181 -10.78 24.29 -7.06
N HIS A 182 -11.38 24.41 -8.25
CA HIS A 182 -11.22 25.58 -9.12
C HIS A 182 -9.76 25.92 -9.46
N VAL A 183 -8.95 24.91 -9.79
CA VAL A 183 -7.59 25.10 -10.31
C VAL A 183 -7.58 25.04 -11.83
N THR A 184 -6.96 26.04 -12.47
CA THR A 184 -6.78 26.07 -13.93
C THR A 184 -5.30 26.03 -14.27
N LEU A 185 -4.90 25.15 -15.19
CA LEU A 185 -3.57 25.10 -15.79
C LEU A 185 -3.67 25.36 -17.28
N LYS A 186 -2.90 26.31 -17.80
CA LYS A 186 -2.94 26.69 -19.21
C LYS A 186 -1.55 26.85 -19.82
N GLY A 187 -1.30 26.16 -20.93
CA GLY A 187 -0.01 26.16 -21.61
C GLY A 187 1.06 25.54 -20.70
N ALA A 188 1.17 24.23 -20.68
CA ALA A 188 2.14 23.56 -19.83
C ALA A 188 2.82 22.38 -20.52
N ASP A 189 4.08 22.14 -20.15
CA ASP A 189 4.88 21.00 -20.60
C ASP A 189 5.41 20.27 -19.37
N ILE A 190 4.86 19.08 -19.12
CA ILE A 190 5.14 18.28 -17.93
C ILE A 190 5.75 16.95 -18.36
N THR A 191 6.99 16.69 -17.96
CA THR A 191 7.71 15.44 -18.25
C THR A 191 8.08 14.73 -16.95
N GLY A 192 7.73 13.45 -16.82
CA GLY A 192 7.97 12.64 -15.63
C GLY A 192 8.04 11.15 -15.90
N ASN A 193 8.60 10.39 -14.96
CA ASN A 193 8.69 8.93 -15.05
C ASN A 193 7.38 8.25 -14.62
N ASN A 194 6.88 8.57 -13.43
CA ASN A 194 5.68 7.99 -12.83
C ASN A 194 4.66 9.10 -12.51
N CYS A 195 3.38 8.73 -12.37
CA CYS A 195 2.25 9.60 -12.00
C CYS A 195 2.42 11.01 -12.54
N THR A 196 2.49 11.16 -13.87
CA THR A 196 2.80 12.43 -14.51
C THR A 196 1.50 13.07 -14.98
N GLY A 197 1.10 14.16 -14.32
CA GLY A 197 -0.17 14.82 -14.60
C GLY A 197 -0.03 16.29 -14.93
N GLY A 198 -1.02 16.82 -15.66
CA GLY A 198 -1.09 18.25 -15.92
C GLY A 198 -1.20 19.04 -14.62
N ILE A 199 -2.29 18.87 -13.87
CA ILE A 199 -2.49 19.59 -12.60
C ILE A 199 -1.82 18.85 -11.44
N VAL A 200 -2.12 17.57 -11.31
CA VAL A 200 -1.72 16.72 -10.18
C VAL A 200 -0.95 15.52 -10.68
N GLY A 201 0.21 15.22 -10.11
CA GLY A 201 0.90 13.97 -10.39
C GLY A 201 0.14 12.76 -9.84
N GLY A 202 0.20 12.58 -8.52
CA GLY A 202 -0.48 11.52 -7.79
C GLY A 202 -1.62 12.06 -6.91
N ASN A 203 -2.76 11.37 -6.86
CA ASN A 203 -3.96 11.83 -6.16
C ASN A 203 -4.61 10.76 -5.27
N LYS A 204 -4.95 11.15 -4.04
CA LYS A 204 -5.81 10.38 -3.10
C LYS A 204 -7.04 11.17 -2.66
N GLY A 205 -7.06 12.46 -2.97
CA GLY A 205 -8.05 13.43 -2.53
C GLY A 205 -9.20 13.66 -3.51
N ALA A 206 -10.06 14.61 -3.18
CA ALA A 206 -11.09 15.10 -4.08
C ALA A 206 -10.53 16.15 -5.06
N VAL A 207 -10.85 16.02 -6.34
CA VAL A 207 -10.46 16.98 -7.40
C VAL A 207 -11.72 17.47 -8.11
N THR A 208 -12.03 18.75 -7.94
CA THR A 208 -13.29 19.31 -8.40
C THR A 208 -13.12 20.63 -9.16
N ASN A 209 -13.97 20.87 -10.16
CA ASN A 209 -14.02 22.12 -10.92
C ASN A 209 -12.66 22.53 -11.55
N CYS A 210 -11.80 21.56 -11.86
CA CYS A 210 -10.45 21.83 -12.36
C CYS A 210 -10.39 21.82 -13.90
N ARG A 211 -9.45 22.58 -14.46
CA ARG A 211 -9.32 22.75 -15.91
C ARG A 211 -7.87 22.72 -16.39
N SER A 212 -7.58 21.91 -17.41
CA SER A 212 -6.32 21.98 -18.15
C SER A 212 -6.55 22.35 -19.63
N GLU A 213 -5.77 23.31 -20.13
CA GLU A 213 -5.89 23.86 -21.47
C GLU A 213 -4.53 23.93 -22.16
N ASP A 214 -4.41 23.30 -23.32
CA ASP A 214 -3.16 23.33 -24.11
C ASP A 214 -1.97 22.79 -23.29
N VAL A 215 -2.16 21.61 -22.70
CA VAL A 215 -1.15 20.94 -21.88
C VAL A 215 -0.54 19.76 -22.63
N GLU A 216 0.78 19.64 -22.59
CA GLU A 216 1.53 18.45 -23.01
C GLU A 216 2.05 17.71 -21.78
N VAL A 217 1.72 16.43 -21.68
CA VAL A 217 2.22 15.52 -20.65
C VAL A 217 3.06 14.44 -21.35
N THR A 218 4.32 14.30 -20.95
CA THR A 218 5.25 13.30 -21.48
C THR A 218 5.66 12.32 -20.38
N VAL A 219 5.25 11.06 -20.54
CA VAL A 219 5.61 9.95 -19.66
C VAL A 219 6.83 9.23 -20.24
N ILE A 220 7.93 9.20 -19.48
CA ILE A 220 9.23 8.65 -19.95
C ILE A 220 9.65 7.35 -19.26
N GLY A 221 8.90 6.88 -18.25
CA GLY A 221 9.28 5.67 -17.52
C GLY A 221 8.97 4.38 -18.29
N ASP A 222 9.67 3.31 -17.94
CA ASP A 222 9.72 2.05 -18.70
C ASP A 222 9.14 0.91 -17.86
N ASN A 223 8.20 0.15 -18.43
CA ASN A 223 7.69 -1.08 -17.82
C ASN A 223 8.26 -2.36 -18.43
N ASP A 224 8.19 -3.44 -17.67
CA ASP A 224 8.43 -4.82 -18.10
C ASP A 224 7.33 -5.76 -17.59
N PHE A 225 6.42 -6.14 -18.48
CA PHE A 225 5.31 -7.05 -18.17
C PHE A 225 5.61 -8.53 -18.44
N SER A 226 6.88 -8.92 -18.57
CA SER A 226 7.25 -10.31 -18.83
C SER A 226 6.76 -11.28 -17.75
N ALA A 227 6.53 -10.79 -16.51
CA ALA A 227 5.97 -11.53 -15.40
C ALA A 227 4.42 -11.50 -15.34
N GLY A 228 3.75 -10.73 -16.20
CA GLY A 228 2.29 -10.55 -16.13
C GLY A 228 1.83 -9.63 -14.99
N LEU A 229 2.73 -8.86 -14.38
CA LEU A 229 2.45 -8.00 -13.22
C LEU A 229 2.56 -6.52 -13.56
N VAL A 230 1.64 -5.72 -13.04
CA VAL A 230 1.64 -4.24 -13.04
C VAL A 230 1.93 -3.78 -11.62
N GLN A 231 2.98 -3.01 -11.39
CA GLN A 231 3.22 -2.44 -10.07
C GLN A 231 2.41 -1.14 -9.93
N ALA A 232 1.31 -1.14 -9.16
CA ALA A 232 0.38 -0.02 -9.13
C ALA A 232 1.05 1.28 -8.61
N ASP A 233 1.98 1.17 -7.67
CA ASP A 233 2.76 2.28 -7.12
C ASP A 233 3.78 2.91 -8.08
N ILE A 234 4.17 2.18 -9.12
CA ILE A 234 5.14 2.62 -10.13
C ILE A 234 4.50 2.82 -11.51
N ALA A 235 3.21 2.49 -11.66
CA ALA A 235 2.50 2.51 -12.93
C ALA A 235 2.70 3.85 -13.64
N GLU A 236 3.55 3.84 -14.67
CA GLU A 236 3.99 5.01 -15.43
C GLU A 236 2.84 5.59 -16.24
N CYS A 237 1.99 6.31 -15.51
CA CYS A 237 0.70 6.79 -15.94
C CYS A 237 0.70 8.28 -16.20
N GLY A 238 -0.18 8.68 -17.11
CA GLY A 238 -0.22 10.02 -17.68
C GLY A 238 -1.63 10.53 -17.87
N GLY A 239 -1.91 11.74 -17.41
CA GLY A 239 -3.17 12.41 -17.70
C GLY A 239 -3.15 13.93 -17.59
N LEU A 240 -4.05 14.62 -18.29
CA LEU A 240 -4.01 16.09 -18.37
C LEU A 240 -4.52 16.78 -17.10
N ILE A 241 -5.20 16.07 -16.19
CA ILE A 241 -5.56 16.58 -14.85
C ILE A 241 -4.77 15.81 -13.80
N ILE A 242 -4.90 14.49 -13.77
CA ILE A 242 -4.24 13.60 -12.80
C ILE A 242 -3.33 12.62 -13.56
N GLY A 243 -2.10 12.39 -13.08
CA GLY A 243 -1.26 11.30 -13.58
C GLY A 243 -1.83 9.95 -13.13
N GLY A 244 -1.78 9.69 -11.82
CA GLY A 244 -2.32 8.48 -11.19
C GLY A 244 -3.01 8.78 -9.86
N GLY A 245 -3.88 7.88 -9.42
CA GLY A 245 -4.53 8.02 -8.13
C GLY A 245 -5.27 6.77 -7.68
N PHE A 246 -5.29 6.60 -6.36
CA PHE A 246 -6.01 5.56 -5.64
C PHE A 246 -6.98 6.22 -4.66
N GLY A 247 -8.27 6.01 -4.88
CA GLY A 247 -9.30 6.59 -4.02
C GLY A 247 -9.66 8.04 -4.32
N GLY A 248 -10.82 8.46 -3.82
CA GLY A 248 -11.31 9.83 -3.94
C GLY A 248 -12.40 10.00 -5.00
N THR A 249 -12.61 11.25 -5.40
CA THR A 249 -13.67 11.64 -6.35
C THR A 249 -13.17 12.70 -7.33
N ILE A 250 -13.66 12.63 -8.56
CA ILE A 250 -13.38 13.60 -9.61
C ILE A 250 -14.70 14.13 -10.17
N ASP A 251 -14.89 15.44 -10.13
CA ASP A 251 -16.17 16.05 -10.51
C ASP A 251 -15.98 17.40 -11.23
N ARG A 252 -16.67 17.57 -12.36
CA ARG A 252 -16.66 18.81 -13.17
C ARG A 252 -15.26 19.23 -13.67
N CYS A 253 -14.42 18.27 -14.01
CA CYS A 253 -13.09 18.54 -14.54
C CYS A 253 -13.08 18.58 -16.08
N THR A 254 -12.30 19.49 -16.66
CA THR A 254 -12.19 19.63 -18.13
C THR A 254 -10.74 19.66 -18.58
N ALA A 255 -10.41 18.95 -19.65
CA ALA A 255 -9.03 18.81 -20.10
C ALA A 255 -8.89 18.96 -21.62
N SER A 256 -7.80 19.59 -22.07
CA SER A 256 -7.41 19.58 -23.47
C SER A 256 -5.90 19.62 -23.67
N GLY A 257 -5.39 18.79 -24.56
CA GLY A 257 -3.95 18.64 -24.71
C GLY A 257 -3.50 17.30 -25.32
N THR A 258 -2.22 17.00 -25.12
CA THR A 258 -1.57 15.77 -25.60
C THR A 258 -0.96 15.02 -24.43
N VAL A 259 -1.19 13.71 -24.38
CA VAL A 259 -0.48 12.77 -23.51
C VAL A 259 0.41 11.91 -24.39
N ARG A 260 1.72 11.99 -24.21
CA ARG A 260 2.74 11.28 -24.97
C ARG A 260 3.46 10.31 -24.05
N ALA A 261 3.65 9.08 -24.52
CA ALA A 261 4.54 8.13 -23.87
C ALA A 261 5.78 7.88 -24.74
N GLU A 262 6.94 8.11 -24.15
CA GLU A 262 8.25 7.85 -24.77
C GLU A 262 8.95 6.61 -24.20
N GLY A 263 8.55 6.20 -23.00
CA GLY A 263 8.99 4.95 -22.38
C GLY A 263 8.46 3.70 -23.08
N ASN A 264 8.92 2.53 -22.63
CA ASN A 264 8.44 1.24 -23.12
C ASN A 264 7.21 0.78 -22.34
N GLU A 265 6.17 0.31 -23.06
CA GLU A 265 4.93 -0.24 -22.50
C GLU A 265 4.33 0.65 -21.37
N PRO A 266 4.00 1.92 -21.63
CA PRO A 266 3.38 2.78 -20.62
C PRO A 266 2.06 2.19 -20.11
N VAL A 267 1.67 2.57 -18.90
CA VAL A 267 0.47 2.04 -18.24
C VAL A 267 -0.45 3.16 -17.80
N GLY A 268 -1.74 3.06 -18.11
CA GLY A 268 -2.70 4.03 -17.58
C GLY A 268 -2.51 5.40 -18.22
N LEU A 269 -3.01 5.58 -19.44
CA LEU A 269 -3.00 6.89 -20.11
C LEU A 269 -4.43 7.38 -20.34
N GLY A 270 -4.68 8.66 -20.08
CA GLY A 270 -5.97 9.24 -20.40
C GLY A 270 -6.10 10.76 -20.32
N GLY A 271 -7.26 11.27 -20.75
CA GLY A 271 -7.51 12.70 -20.85
C GLY A 271 -7.72 13.39 -19.49
N ILE A 272 -8.50 12.78 -18.60
CA ILE A 272 -8.68 13.30 -17.24
C ILE A 272 -7.63 12.70 -16.31
N GLY A 273 -7.49 11.38 -16.32
CA GLY A 273 -6.52 10.67 -15.48
C GLY A 273 -5.82 9.54 -16.23
N GLY A 274 -4.59 9.22 -15.87
CA GLY A 274 -3.93 8.01 -16.35
C GLY A 274 -4.46 6.77 -15.63
N CYS A 275 -4.12 6.65 -14.35
CA CYS A 275 -4.63 5.61 -13.46
C CYS A 275 -5.62 6.21 -12.46
N LEU A 276 -6.90 5.82 -12.50
CA LEU A 276 -7.96 6.32 -11.60
C LEU A 276 -8.63 5.16 -10.86
N GLU A 277 -7.82 4.33 -10.19
CA GLU A 277 -8.28 3.15 -9.47
C GLU A 277 -8.84 3.48 -8.09
N MET A 278 -9.71 2.59 -7.61
CA MET A 278 -10.43 2.72 -6.35
C MET A 278 -11.21 4.04 -6.18
N MET A 279 -11.49 4.74 -7.28
CA MET A 279 -12.21 6.00 -7.28
C MET A 279 -13.69 5.75 -7.06
N ASP A 280 -14.30 6.43 -6.10
CA ASP A 280 -15.74 6.32 -5.85
C ASP A 280 -16.54 6.80 -7.05
N SER A 281 -16.11 7.89 -7.67
CA SER A 281 -16.78 8.44 -8.84
C SER A 281 -15.91 9.36 -9.69
N ILE A 282 -16.18 9.32 -11.01
CA ILE A 282 -15.66 10.22 -12.02
C ILE A 282 -16.87 10.79 -12.77
N THR A 283 -17.24 12.03 -12.47
CA THR A 283 -18.52 12.60 -12.95
C THR A 283 -18.39 13.96 -13.59
N ASN A 284 -19.28 14.25 -14.54
CA ASN A 284 -19.40 15.55 -15.18
C ASN A 284 -18.10 16.05 -15.84
N CYS A 285 -17.24 15.12 -16.29
CA CYS A 285 -15.93 15.45 -16.82
C CYS A 285 -15.92 15.53 -18.35
N SER A 286 -15.00 16.31 -18.92
CA SER A 286 -14.79 16.29 -20.37
C SER A 286 -13.34 16.41 -20.78
N ALA A 287 -12.95 15.70 -21.85
CA ALA A 287 -11.59 15.74 -22.36
C ALA A 287 -11.57 15.87 -23.89
N THR A 288 -10.68 16.71 -24.41
CA THR A 288 -10.26 16.72 -25.82
C THR A 288 -8.78 16.38 -25.87
N VAL A 289 -8.45 15.11 -26.12
CA VAL A 289 -7.11 14.59 -25.89
C VAL A 289 -6.55 13.85 -27.11
N THR A 290 -5.27 14.08 -27.38
CA THR A 290 -4.47 13.20 -28.25
C THR A 290 -3.58 12.34 -27.37
N ILE A 291 -3.58 11.02 -27.55
CA ILE A 291 -2.75 10.07 -26.82
C ILE A 291 -1.83 9.37 -27.81
N GLU A 292 -0.51 9.46 -27.58
CA GLU A 292 0.50 8.87 -28.45
C GLU A 292 1.41 7.93 -27.67
N SER A 293 1.48 6.66 -28.07
CA SER A 293 2.41 5.68 -27.51
C SER A 293 3.05 4.82 -28.60
N ALA A 294 4.31 5.08 -28.92
CA ALA A 294 4.98 4.41 -30.04
C ALA A 294 5.50 3.00 -29.72
N LYS A 295 5.52 2.60 -28.43
CA LYS A 295 6.19 1.40 -27.94
C LYS A 295 5.26 0.52 -27.11
N GLY A 296 4.06 0.26 -27.61
CA GLY A 296 3.04 -0.54 -26.93
C GLY A 296 2.25 0.26 -25.90
N GLY A 297 1.86 -0.38 -24.82
CA GLY A 297 1.14 0.23 -23.70
C GLY A 297 -0.11 -0.53 -23.28
N HIS A 298 -0.52 -0.31 -22.04
CA HIS A 298 -1.66 -1.00 -21.42
C HIS A 298 -2.58 -0.01 -20.73
N ALA A 299 -3.87 -0.32 -20.71
CA ALA A 299 -4.92 0.49 -20.09
C ALA A 299 -4.87 1.94 -20.61
N ILE A 300 -5.32 2.16 -21.84
CA ILE A 300 -5.37 3.48 -22.45
C ILE A 300 -6.84 3.84 -22.71
N GLY A 301 -7.29 4.98 -22.20
CA GLY A 301 -8.65 5.45 -22.42
C GLY A 301 -8.73 6.96 -22.55
N GLY A 302 -9.60 7.46 -23.43
CA GLY A 302 -9.70 8.90 -23.66
C GLY A 302 -10.17 9.70 -22.43
N LEU A 303 -10.93 9.07 -21.51
CA LEU A 303 -11.23 9.62 -20.18
C LEU A 303 -10.13 9.23 -19.19
N CYS A 304 -9.93 7.92 -19.00
CA CYS A 304 -8.87 7.38 -18.17
C CYS A 304 -8.39 6.00 -18.62
N GLY A 305 -7.15 5.66 -18.29
CA GLY A 305 -6.59 4.36 -18.60
C GLY A 305 -7.17 3.27 -17.70
N TYR A 306 -6.91 3.39 -16.40
CA TYR A 306 -7.47 2.51 -15.38
C TYR A 306 -8.64 3.16 -14.64
N ALA A 307 -9.63 2.35 -14.24
CA ALA A 307 -10.74 2.74 -13.41
C ALA A 307 -11.38 1.53 -12.74
N GLY A 308 -12.04 1.75 -11.61
CA GLY A 308 -12.87 0.75 -10.97
C GLY A 308 -12.76 0.79 -9.46
N THR A 309 -13.59 0.00 -8.80
CA THR A 309 -13.44 -0.33 -7.37
C THR A 309 -13.56 -1.83 -7.19
N HIS A 310 -12.98 -2.33 -6.11
CA HIS A 310 -13.08 -3.72 -5.69
C HIS A 310 -14.40 -3.97 -4.92
N SER A 311 -14.88 -5.21 -4.94
CA SER A 311 -16.15 -5.60 -4.31
C SER A 311 -16.08 -5.61 -2.79
N ASP A 312 -14.88 -5.84 -2.24
CA ASP A 312 -14.55 -5.54 -0.85
C ASP A 312 -14.18 -4.05 -0.71
N PRO A 313 -14.99 -3.23 -0.02
CA PRO A 313 -14.72 -1.81 0.16
C PRO A 313 -13.50 -1.52 1.03
N ASP A 314 -13.08 -2.46 1.88
CA ASP A 314 -11.99 -2.28 2.84
C ASP A 314 -10.65 -2.85 2.33
N VAL A 315 -10.60 -3.30 1.07
CA VAL A 315 -9.39 -3.92 0.48
C VAL A 315 -8.16 -3.00 0.49
N CYS A 316 -8.38 -1.68 0.52
CA CYS A 316 -7.33 -0.66 0.61
C CYS A 316 -7.22 -0.06 2.02
N LEU A 317 -7.97 -0.53 3.01
CA LEU A 317 -8.03 0.11 4.32
C LEU A 317 -6.70 0.00 5.08
N GLU A 318 -6.03 -1.14 5.01
CA GLU A 318 -4.77 -1.35 5.73
C GLU A 318 -3.59 -0.66 5.03
N GLU A 319 -3.44 -0.85 3.72
CA GLU A 319 -2.33 -0.29 2.95
C GLU A 319 -2.50 1.20 2.63
N GLU A 320 -3.73 1.64 2.32
CA GLU A 320 -4.02 3.00 1.93
C GLU A 320 -4.83 3.80 2.96
N GLY A 321 -5.37 3.19 4.01
CA GLY A 321 -6.12 3.93 5.04
C GLY A 321 -7.43 4.54 4.57
N PHE A 322 -8.04 4.00 3.51
CA PHE A 322 -9.39 4.38 3.10
C PHE A 322 -10.22 3.18 2.65
N SER A 323 -11.52 3.30 2.81
CA SER A 323 -12.51 2.38 2.26
C SER A 323 -13.23 3.04 1.09
N THR A 324 -13.56 2.26 0.06
CA THR A 324 -14.40 2.75 -1.03
C THR A 324 -15.87 2.74 -0.61
N MET A 325 -16.64 3.70 -1.13
CA MET A 325 -18.05 3.90 -0.83
C MET A 325 -18.97 3.35 -1.93
N ASN A 326 -18.45 3.21 -3.17
CA ASN A 326 -19.20 2.71 -4.32
C ASN A 326 -18.55 1.46 -4.91
N TYR A 327 -19.35 0.42 -5.13
CA TYR A 327 -19.01 -0.70 -6.03
C TYR A 327 -20.20 -1.02 -6.95
N PRO A 328 -20.00 -1.09 -8.27
CA PRO A 328 -18.81 -0.63 -9.01
C PRO A 328 -18.56 0.89 -8.89
N SER A 329 -17.36 1.36 -9.27
CA SER A 329 -17.05 2.80 -9.41
C SER A 329 -18.06 3.49 -10.34
N VAL A 330 -18.46 4.72 -10.03
CA VAL A 330 -19.46 5.46 -10.83
C VAL A 330 -18.79 6.39 -11.83
N ILE A 331 -18.97 6.12 -13.13
CA ILE A 331 -18.52 7.01 -14.21
C ILE A 331 -19.76 7.58 -14.90
N ASP A 332 -20.10 8.84 -14.64
CA ASP A 332 -21.37 9.42 -15.11
C ASP A 332 -21.21 10.78 -15.79
N ASN A 333 -21.96 10.99 -16.87
CA ASN A 333 -22.09 12.28 -17.55
C ASN A 333 -20.73 12.84 -18.04
N CYS A 334 -19.88 11.95 -18.58
CA CYS A 334 -18.57 12.31 -19.12
C CYS A 334 -18.58 12.39 -20.65
N SER A 335 -17.83 13.34 -21.24
CA SER A 335 -17.76 13.53 -22.70
C SER A 335 -16.33 13.61 -23.19
N VAL A 336 -15.95 12.78 -24.16
CA VAL A 336 -14.57 12.71 -24.66
C VAL A 336 -14.51 12.85 -26.18
N GLN A 337 -13.60 13.71 -26.64
CA GLN A 337 -13.10 13.71 -28.01
C GLN A 337 -11.65 13.22 -27.99
N VAL A 338 -11.39 12.09 -28.63
CA VAL A 338 -10.11 11.38 -28.49
C VAL A 338 -9.43 11.10 -29.82
N THR A 339 -8.11 11.22 -29.86
CA THR A 339 -7.27 10.62 -30.91
C THR A 339 -6.22 9.74 -30.24
N ILE A 340 -6.31 8.42 -30.37
CA ILE A 340 -5.35 7.47 -29.82
C ILE A 340 -4.51 6.88 -30.95
N ASN A 341 -3.20 7.06 -30.89
CA ASN A 341 -2.24 6.40 -31.76
C ASN A 341 -1.26 5.59 -30.89
N ALA A 342 -1.55 4.30 -30.73
CA ALA A 342 -0.85 3.44 -29.79
C ALA A 342 -0.60 2.04 -30.40
N PRO A 343 0.28 1.92 -31.41
CA PRO A 343 0.54 0.65 -32.10
C PRO A 343 0.93 -0.46 -31.12
N GLY A 344 0.18 -1.56 -31.14
CA GLY A 344 0.42 -2.74 -30.31
C GLY A 344 -0.10 -2.64 -28.87
N ALA A 345 -0.64 -1.49 -28.46
CA ALA A 345 -1.20 -1.33 -27.12
C ALA A 345 -2.44 -2.22 -26.91
N THR A 346 -2.61 -2.71 -25.69
CA THR A 346 -3.74 -3.57 -25.26
C THR A 346 -4.64 -2.81 -24.29
N HIS A 347 -5.86 -3.33 -24.06
CA HIS A 347 -6.83 -2.70 -23.15
C HIS A 347 -7.10 -1.24 -23.51
N VAL A 348 -7.34 -0.96 -24.80
CA VAL A 348 -7.58 0.40 -25.29
C VAL A 348 -9.07 0.63 -25.54
N GLY A 349 -9.62 1.66 -24.89
CA GLY A 349 -11.00 2.10 -25.05
C GLY A 349 -11.12 3.59 -25.39
N GLY A 350 -12.26 4.01 -25.92
CA GLY A 350 -12.50 5.43 -26.17
C GLY A 350 -12.69 6.24 -24.87
N LEU A 351 -13.32 5.66 -23.85
CA LEU A 351 -13.48 6.26 -22.52
C LEU A 351 -12.50 5.66 -21.52
N VAL A 352 -12.61 4.36 -21.24
CA VAL A 352 -11.84 3.67 -20.20
C VAL A 352 -10.94 2.62 -20.83
N GLY A 353 -9.71 2.45 -20.38
CA GLY A 353 -8.89 1.32 -20.81
C GLY A 353 -9.43 0.00 -20.26
N THR A 354 -9.33 -0.19 -18.95
CA THR A 354 -9.80 -1.40 -18.22
C THR A 354 -9.84 -1.12 -16.71
N GLY A 355 -10.35 -2.08 -15.92
CA GLY A 355 -10.03 -2.15 -14.49
C GLY A 355 -8.71 -2.85 -14.24
N LEU A 356 -8.17 -2.68 -13.05
CA LEU A 356 -6.97 -3.35 -12.56
C LEU A 356 -7.34 -4.66 -11.86
N TYR A 357 -6.63 -5.74 -12.15
CA TYR A 357 -6.79 -6.97 -11.37
C TYR A 357 -6.07 -6.81 -10.02
N TYR A 358 -6.85 -6.70 -8.95
CA TYR A 358 -6.41 -6.28 -7.63
C TYR A 358 -7.05 -7.20 -6.59
N PHE A 359 -6.23 -7.84 -5.76
CA PHE A 359 -6.63 -8.84 -4.75
C PHE A 359 -7.67 -9.88 -5.23
N GLY A 360 -7.40 -10.53 -6.36
CA GLY A 360 -8.17 -11.70 -6.82
C GLY A 360 -9.37 -11.42 -7.72
N GLU A 361 -9.65 -10.15 -8.05
CA GLU A 361 -10.63 -9.79 -9.08
C GLU A 361 -10.24 -8.53 -9.86
N GLU A 362 -10.85 -8.34 -11.02
CA GLU A 362 -10.74 -7.07 -11.75
C GLU A 362 -11.68 -6.03 -11.14
N THR A 363 -11.13 -4.86 -10.81
CA THR A 363 -11.92 -3.73 -10.33
C THR A 363 -12.99 -3.34 -11.35
N ALA A 364 -14.17 -3.02 -10.86
CA ALA A 364 -15.35 -2.82 -11.71
C ALA A 364 -15.79 -1.36 -11.75
N PHE A 365 -16.35 -0.95 -12.88
CA PHE A 365 -16.95 0.37 -13.09
C PHE A 365 -18.33 0.31 -13.77
N ALA A 366 -19.14 1.33 -13.52
CA ALA A 366 -20.45 1.53 -14.13
C ALA A 366 -20.45 2.86 -14.92
N ILE A 367 -20.54 2.77 -16.24
CA ILE A 367 -20.54 3.94 -17.14
C ILE A 367 -21.97 4.32 -17.53
N THR A 368 -22.39 5.54 -17.21
CA THR A 368 -23.72 6.05 -17.56
C THR A 368 -23.68 7.43 -18.18
N ASN A 369 -24.57 7.67 -19.15
CA ASN A 369 -24.74 9.00 -19.77
C ASN A 369 -23.45 9.59 -20.37
N CYS A 370 -22.52 8.73 -20.78
CA CYS A 370 -21.23 9.16 -21.32
C CYS A 370 -21.22 9.17 -22.85
N HIS A 371 -20.42 10.06 -23.41
CA HIS A 371 -20.24 10.20 -24.84
C HIS A 371 -18.77 10.15 -25.23
N VAL A 372 -18.46 9.46 -26.34
CA VAL A 372 -17.12 9.48 -26.93
C VAL A 372 -17.14 9.55 -28.45
N GLU A 373 -16.29 10.40 -29.02
CA GLU A 373 -16.05 10.48 -30.45
C GLU A 373 -14.55 10.59 -30.76
N GLY A 374 -14.16 10.21 -31.98
CA GLY A 374 -12.77 10.38 -32.44
C GLY A 374 -12.18 9.14 -33.10
N SER A 375 -10.90 8.85 -32.87
CA SER A 375 -10.21 7.69 -33.47
C SER A 375 -9.28 6.94 -32.52
N ILE A 376 -9.11 5.65 -32.80
CA ILE A 376 -8.17 4.72 -32.16
C ILE A 376 -7.47 3.93 -33.26
N ASP A 377 -6.15 4.06 -33.36
CA ASP A 377 -5.38 3.48 -34.46
C ASP A 377 -4.23 2.59 -33.96
N GLY A 378 -4.08 1.42 -34.59
CA GLY A 378 -2.95 0.50 -34.41
C GLY A 378 -2.99 -0.40 -33.18
N THR A 379 -4.06 -0.36 -32.38
CA THR A 379 -4.15 -1.08 -31.09
C THR A 379 -4.66 -2.52 -31.25
N VAL A 380 -4.46 -3.35 -30.23
CA VAL A 380 -4.89 -4.75 -30.21
C VAL A 380 -6.34 -4.82 -29.75
N THR A 381 -7.24 -5.06 -30.71
CA THR A 381 -8.66 -5.38 -30.49
C THR A 381 -9.39 -4.41 -29.53
N PRO A 382 -9.38 -3.10 -29.81
CA PRO A 382 -9.95 -2.07 -28.93
C PRO A 382 -11.48 -2.08 -28.90
N GLY A 383 -12.05 -1.39 -27.92
CA GLY A 383 -13.48 -1.09 -27.84
C GLY A 383 -13.77 0.40 -27.98
N ALA A 384 -14.96 0.75 -28.49
CA ALA A 384 -15.35 2.16 -28.61
C ALA A 384 -15.53 2.85 -27.24
N ILE A 385 -15.99 2.13 -26.22
CA ILE A 385 -16.23 2.61 -24.87
C ILE A 385 -15.08 2.18 -23.96
N ALA A 386 -14.87 0.86 -23.81
CA ALA A 386 -13.80 0.34 -22.97
C ALA A 386 -12.94 -0.71 -23.66
N GLY A 387 -11.65 -0.78 -23.33
CA GLY A 387 -10.76 -1.81 -23.85
C GLY A 387 -11.08 -3.20 -23.31
N ARG A 388 -11.43 -3.26 -22.03
CA ARG A 388 -11.92 -4.44 -21.30
C ARG A 388 -12.83 -3.97 -20.15
N ALA A 389 -13.78 -4.78 -19.73
CA ALA A 389 -14.83 -4.37 -18.80
C ALA A 389 -15.44 -5.58 -18.07
N GLU A 390 -14.63 -6.41 -17.41
CA GLU A 390 -15.19 -7.50 -16.57
C GLU A 390 -15.77 -6.95 -15.28
N GLY A 391 -16.84 -7.58 -14.78
CA GLY A 391 -17.64 -7.07 -13.66
C GLY A 391 -18.35 -5.72 -13.92
N SER A 392 -18.06 -5.07 -15.05
CA SER A 392 -18.43 -3.69 -15.33
C SER A 392 -19.70 -3.58 -16.18
N SER A 393 -20.33 -2.42 -16.16
CA SER A 393 -21.58 -2.17 -16.89
C SER A 393 -21.58 -0.82 -17.58
N PHE A 394 -22.36 -0.71 -18.66
CA PHE A 394 -22.58 0.57 -19.34
C PHE A 394 -24.01 0.69 -19.84
N SER A 395 -24.59 1.89 -19.69
CA SER A 395 -25.93 2.18 -20.18
C SER A 395 -26.05 3.65 -20.58
N SER A 396 -26.97 3.94 -21.52
CA SER A 396 -27.18 5.33 -22.01
C SER A 396 -25.89 6.01 -22.49
N CYS A 397 -24.97 5.24 -23.09
CA CYS A 397 -23.72 5.77 -23.65
C CYS A 397 -23.78 5.78 -25.18
N ASP A 398 -23.27 6.85 -25.79
CA ASP A 398 -23.22 7.04 -27.23
C ASP A 398 -21.76 7.14 -27.71
N PHE A 399 -21.41 6.44 -28.79
CA PHE A 399 -20.06 6.52 -29.35
C PHE A 399 -20.04 6.73 -30.87
N ALA A 400 -19.08 7.53 -31.33
CA ALA A 400 -18.75 7.78 -32.73
C ALA A 400 -17.23 7.69 -32.94
N VAL A 401 -16.67 6.52 -32.63
CA VAL A 401 -15.23 6.25 -32.69
C VAL A 401 -14.88 5.51 -33.98
N GLN A 402 -13.80 5.92 -34.64
CA GLN A 402 -13.19 5.20 -35.74
C GLN A 402 -12.03 4.34 -35.23
N ILE A 403 -12.09 3.03 -35.44
CA ILE A 403 -11.00 2.10 -35.18
C ILE A 403 -10.34 1.77 -36.51
N ASP A 404 -9.06 2.11 -36.66
CA ASP A 404 -8.29 1.95 -37.91
C ASP A 404 -9.03 2.50 -39.15
N GLY A 405 -9.63 3.69 -38.99
CA GLY A 405 -10.38 4.39 -40.03
C GLY A 405 -11.79 3.83 -40.36
N SER A 406 -12.26 2.81 -39.62
CA SER A 406 -13.63 2.27 -39.75
C SER A 406 -14.45 2.58 -38.51
N LEU A 407 -15.74 2.90 -38.64
CA LEU A 407 -16.59 3.11 -37.46
C LEU A 407 -16.65 1.84 -36.60
N ALA A 408 -16.47 2.01 -35.30
CA ALA A 408 -16.50 0.93 -34.33
C ALA A 408 -17.88 0.25 -34.27
N GLU A 409 -17.89 -1.08 -34.21
CA GLU A 409 -19.13 -1.88 -34.05
C GLU A 409 -19.29 -2.42 -32.62
N ASN A 410 -18.18 -2.59 -31.90
CA ASN A 410 -18.12 -3.11 -30.55
C ASN A 410 -17.87 -1.99 -29.52
N ALA A 411 -18.69 -1.94 -28.49
CA ALA A 411 -18.47 -1.04 -27.36
C ALA A 411 -17.26 -1.46 -26.51
N ILE A 412 -17.06 -2.76 -26.33
CA ILE A 412 -15.99 -3.33 -25.50
C ILE A 412 -14.99 -4.05 -26.40
N GLY A 413 -13.70 -3.87 -26.12
CA GLY A 413 -12.62 -4.59 -26.77
C GLY A 413 -12.58 -6.06 -26.35
N THR A 414 -11.62 -6.80 -26.90
CA THR A 414 -11.37 -8.19 -26.50
C THR A 414 -9.89 -8.37 -26.31
N THR A 415 -9.45 -8.92 -25.19
CA THR A 415 -8.06 -9.31 -25.00
C THR A 415 -8.01 -10.52 -24.07
N VAL A 416 -7.07 -11.43 -24.35
CA VAL A 416 -6.76 -12.56 -23.45
C VAL A 416 -5.58 -12.24 -22.54
N CYS A 417 -4.88 -11.14 -22.83
CA CYS A 417 -3.84 -10.63 -21.96
C CYS A 417 -4.49 -10.03 -20.73
N MET A 418 -4.01 -10.41 -19.56
CA MET A 418 -4.44 -9.95 -18.26
C MET A 418 -3.18 -9.70 -17.45
N TYR A 419 -3.16 -8.56 -16.76
CA TYR A 419 -2.06 -8.16 -15.90
C TYR A 419 -2.59 -7.95 -14.49
N GLU A 420 -1.88 -8.50 -13.52
CA GLU A 420 -2.26 -8.44 -12.11
C GLU A 420 -1.46 -7.37 -11.39
N SER A 421 -2.07 -6.68 -10.42
CA SER A 421 -1.30 -5.77 -9.57
C SER A 421 -0.21 -6.55 -8.84
N ALA A 422 1.01 -6.03 -8.77
CA ALA A 422 2.07 -6.60 -7.95
C ALA A 422 1.73 -6.58 -6.46
N ASP A 423 0.74 -5.76 -6.07
CA ASP A 423 0.25 -5.62 -4.70
C ASP A 423 -0.84 -6.65 -4.37
N GLN A 424 -0.92 -7.78 -5.09
CA GLN A 424 -1.76 -8.90 -4.63
C GLN A 424 -1.34 -9.35 -3.22
N TYR A 425 -2.24 -10.06 -2.52
CA TYR A 425 -1.86 -10.80 -1.32
C TYR A 425 -0.62 -11.61 -1.66
N ASP A 426 0.42 -11.52 -0.82
CA ASP A 426 1.70 -12.21 -0.97
C ASP A 426 1.47 -13.73 -0.82
N THR A 427 0.82 -14.28 -1.83
CA THR A 427 0.28 -15.64 -1.86
C THR A 427 1.12 -16.50 -2.76
N SER A 428 1.91 -15.95 -3.69
CA SER A 428 2.71 -16.80 -4.59
C SER A 428 4.11 -17.13 -4.02
N ASP A 429 4.81 -16.15 -3.45
CA ASP A 429 6.15 -16.37 -2.87
C ASP A 429 6.05 -17.06 -1.49
N ASN A 430 5.10 -16.67 -0.64
CA ASN A 430 4.91 -17.30 0.67
C ASN A 430 4.28 -18.69 0.59
N GLN A 431 3.39 -18.96 -0.38
CA GLN A 431 2.86 -20.32 -0.58
C GLN A 431 3.93 -21.27 -1.11
N ALA A 432 4.78 -20.82 -2.05
CA ALA A 432 5.91 -21.64 -2.50
C ALA A 432 6.92 -21.91 -1.38
N ALA A 433 7.20 -20.91 -0.52
CA ALA A 433 8.05 -21.09 0.65
C ALA A 433 7.42 -22.03 1.69
N ALA A 434 6.12 -21.92 1.95
CA ALA A 434 5.37 -22.81 2.83
C ALA A 434 5.33 -24.25 2.28
N GLU A 435 5.05 -24.43 1.00
CA GLU A 435 5.12 -25.73 0.33
C GLU A 435 6.52 -26.34 0.44
N GLN A 436 7.56 -25.51 0.27
CA GLN A 436 8.94 -25.95 0.43
C GLN A 436 9.27 -26.30 1.90
N LEU A 437 8.77 -25.53 2.87
CA LEU A 437 8.91 -25.82 4.30
C LEU A 437 8.32 -27.21 4.63
N LEU A 438 7.08 -27.48 4.24
CA LEU A 438 6.45 -28.78 4.48
C LEU A 438 7.20 -29.91 3.73
N TYR A 439 7.63 -29.65 2.50
CA TYR A 439 8.38 -30.62 1.72
C TYR A 439 9.74 -30.97 2.35
N ASP A 440 10.43 -29.98 2.93
CA ASP A 440 11.74 -30.16 3.57
C ASP A 440 11.63 -30.70 5.00
N LEU A 441 10.50 -30.46 5.67
CA LEU A 441 10.15 -31.09 6.93
C LEU A 441 9.97 -32.60 6.72
N LYS A 442 11.03 -33.37 6.93
CA LYS A 442 11.04 -34.82 6.67
C LYS A 442 11.39 -35.60 7.92
N GLY A 443 10.65 -36.67 8.14
CA GLY A 443 10.94 -37.65 9.18
C GLY A 443 9.82 -37.81 10.18
N THR A 444 10.10 -38.59 11.21
CA THR A 444 9.16 -38.91 12.28
C THR A 444 9.58 -38.18 13.55
N TYR A 445 8.61 -37.58 14.23
CA TYR A 445 8.81 -36.73 15.40
C TYR A 445 8.01 -37.28 16.58
N GLN A 446 8.63 -37.23 17.75
CA GLN A 446 8.01 -37.48 19.04
C GLN A 446 7.97 -36.18 19.85
N GLU A 447 7.25 -36.16 20.97
CA GLU A 447 7.17 -34.97 21.83
C GLU A 447 8.55 -34.51 22.32
N LEU A 448 8.80 -33.19 22.24
CA LEU A 448 10.08 -32.58 22.59
C LEU A 448 10.35 -32.65 24.11
N TRP A 449 9.40 -32.17 24.91
CA TRP A 449 9.62 -31.88 26.32
C TRP A 449 9.93 -33.11 27.17
N PRO A 450 9.29 -34.29 26.98
CA PRO A 450 9.68 -35.51 27.69
C PRO A 450 11.14 -35.93 27.45
N VAL A 451 11.72 -35.58 26.30
CA VAL A 451 13.12 -35.87 25.97
C VAL A 451 14.04 -34.91 26.70
N ILE A 452 13.86 -33.61 26.47
CA ILE A 452 14.82 -32.60 26.93
C ILE A 452 14.67 -32.25 28.41
N LEU A 453 13.55 -32.60 29.06
CA LEU A 453 13.35 -32.50 30.51
C LEU A 453 13.71 -33.81 31.26
N SER A 454 14.28 -34.80 30.60
CA SER A 454 14.72 -36.03 31.28
C SER A 454 15.96 -35.79 32.14
N ASP A 455 16.10 -36.57 33.22
CA ASP A 455 17.21 -36.48 34.20
C ASP A 455 18.62 -36.48 33.56
N GLU A 456 18.77 -37.01 32.34
CA GLU A 456 20.04 -37.00 31.59
C GLU A 456 20.50 -35.59 31.21
N TYR A 457 19.57 -34.65 31.03
CA TYR A 457 19.83 -33.28 30.60
C TYR A 457 19.79 -32.24 31.74
N ASP A 458 19.51 -32.64 32.98
CA ASP A 458 19.45 -31.73 34.15
C ASP A 458 20.67 -30.80 34.22
N GLN A 459 21.88 -31.37 34.07
CA GLN A 459 23.11 -30.57 34.14
C GLN A 459 23.24 -29.61 32.95
N VAL A 460 22.71 -29.97 31.78
CA VAL A 460 22.73 -29.10 30.59
C VAL A 460 21.84 -27.89 30.80
N TRP A 461 20.65 -28.06 31.38
CA TRP A 461 19.77 -26.95 31.76
C TRP A 461 20.44 -26.03 32.78
N LEU A 462 21.01 -26.62 33.84
CA LEU A 462 21.70 -25.87 34.89
C LEU A 462 22.88 -25.07 34.33
N ASP A 463 23.71 -25.68 33.47
CA ASP A 463 24.89 -25.02 32.89
C ASP A 463 24.50 -23.85 31.97
N ASN A 464 23.47 -24.03 31.12
CA ASN A 464 22.98 -22.97 30.24
C ASN A 464 22.33 -21.84 31.04
N CYS A 465 21.46 -22.14 32.00
CA CYS A 465 20.86 -21.13 32.87
C CYS A 465 21.92 -20.39 33.70
N ALA A 466 22.91 -21.09 34.26
CA ALA A 466 23.98 -20.48 35.04
C ALA A 466 24.81 -19.48 34.21
N THR A 467 24.97 -19.73 32.91
CA THR A 467 25.67 -18.83 31.99
C THR A 467 24.93 -17.50 31.81
N LEU A 468 23.59 -17.51 31.91
CA LEU A 468 22.74 -16.34 31.66
C LEU A 468 22.39 -15.59 32.95
N VAL A 469 21.99 -16.30 34.01
CA VAL A 469 21.48 -15.70 35.26
C VAL A 469 22.39 -15.91 36.49
N GLY A 470 23.54 -16.58 36.29
CA GLY A 470 24.51 -16.93 37.33
C GLY A 470 24.20 -18.22 38.08
N GLU A 471 25.24 -18.92 38.57
CA GLU A 471 25.13 -20.23 39.24
C GLU A 471 24.12 -20.25 40.40
N GLY A 472 23.99 -19.15 41.15
CA GLY A 472 23.10 -19.05 42.31
C GLY A 472 21.60 -19.00 41.96
N ASN A 473 21.26 -18.71 40.70
CA ASN A 473 19.87 -18.59 40.22
C ASN A 473 19.51 -19.65 39.17
N ALA A 474 20.46 -20.49 38.75
CA ALA A 474 20.31 -21.41 37.63
C ALA A 474 19.20 -22.45 37.83
N GLU A 475 19.11 -23.04 39.04
CA GLU A 475 18.09 -24.04 39.39
C GLU A 475 16.69 -23.43 39.33
N ALA A 476 16.49 -22.25 39.93
CA ALA A 476 15.21 -21.57 39.92
C ALA A 476 14.79 -21.11 38.50
N ALA A 477 15.75 -20.74 37.65
CA ALA A 477 15.47 -20.39 36.26
C ALA A 477 15.09 -21.63 35.44
N ALA A 478 15.81 -22.75 35.59
CA ALA A 478 15.48 -24.01 34.94
C ALA A 478 14.07 -24.50 35.33
N ASP A 479 13.75 -24.46 36.63
CA ASP A 479 12.40 -24.82 37.14
C ASP A 479 11.31 -23.91 36.54
N MET A 480 11.58 -22.61 36.45
CA MET A 480 10.64 -21.64 35.86
C MET A 480 10.41 -21.95 34.38
N LEU A 481 11.47 -22.15 33.61
CA LEU A 481 11.40 -22.46 32.18
C LEU A 481 10.64 -23.77 31.92
N ALA A 482 10.94 -24.83 32.67
CA ALA A 482 10.21 -26.09 32.57
C ALA A 482 8.72 -25.94 32.91
N SER A 483 8.37 -25.05 33.86
CA SER A 483 6.97 -24.81 34.23
C SER A 483 6.15 -24.09 33.16
N MET A 484 6.79 -23.39 32.22
CA MET A 484 6.11 -22.65 31.15
C MET A 484 5.53 -23.56 30.05
N VAL A 485 6.10 -24.76 29.91
CA VAL A 485 5.87 -25.66 28.75
C VAL A 485 5.28 -27.01 29.16
N THR A 486 5.03 -27.20 30.46
CA THR A 486 4.42 -28.41 31.04
C THR A 486 2.97 -28.17 31.46
N GLY A 487 2.28 -27.23 30.80
CA GLY A 487 0.86 -26.97 31.02
C GLY A 487 0.02 -28.19 30.63
N ALA A 488 -0.92 -28.58 31.49
CA ALA A 488 -1.82 -29.72 31.23
C ALA A 488 -3.24 -29.30 30.82
N LEU A 489 -3.54 -28.00 30.79
CA LEU A 489 -4.85 -27.46 30.45
C LEU A 489 -4.79 -26.83 29.06
N THR A 490 -5.83 -27.07 28.26
CA THR A 490 -6.05 -26.44 26.96
C THR A 490 -7.50 -25.99 26.82
N GLY A 491 -7.79 -25.18 25.80
CA GLY A 491 -9.15 -24.78 25.45
C GLY A 491 -9.86 -24.00 26.57
N GLU A 492 -11.18 -24.14 26.66
CA GLU A 492 -12.02 -23.38 27.61
C GLU A 492 -11.63 -23.60 29.09
N ASP A 493 -11.09 -24.79 29.41
CA ASP A 493 -10.62 -25.11 30.77
C ASP A 493 -9.38 -24.27 31.14
N ALA A 494 -8.44 -24.11 30.20
CA ALA A 494 -7.28 -23.24 30.37
C ALA A 494 -7.68 -21.75 30.45
N VAL A 495 -8.56 -21.29 29.55
CA VAL A 495 -9.08 -19.91 29.58
C VAL A 495 -9.71 -19.58 30.92
N THR A 496 -10.45 -20.53 31.50
CA THR A 496 -11.06 -20.35 32.82
C THR A 496 -10.02 -20.31 33.93
N ALA A 497 -9.03 -21.20 33.87
CA ALA A 497 -8.00 -21.33 34.90
C ALA A 497 -7.03 -20.13 34.95
N TYR A 498 -6.66 -19.57 33.79
CA TYR A 498 -5.62 -18.54 33.68
C TYR A 498 -6.15 -17.10 33.71
N LYS A 499 -7.47 -16.93 33.86
CA LYS A 499 -8.16 -15.62 33.89
C LYS A 499 -7.64 -14.65 34.95
N GLU A 500 -7.14 -15.15 36.09
CA GLU A 500 -6.64 -14.34 37.20
C GLU A 500 -5.11 -14.23 37.26
N GLY A 501 -4.41 -14.71 36.22
CA GLY A 501 -2.95 -14.62 36.07
C GLY A 501 -2.22 -15.96 36.30
N GLY A 502 -1.01 -16.06 35.75
CA GLY A 502 -0.26 -17.31 35.62
C GLY A 502 -0.71 -18.10 34.38
N MET A 503 0.24 -18.59 33.59
CA MET A 503 -0.04 -19.39 32.39
C MET A 503 1.09 -20.38 32.14
N ALA A 504 0.73 -21.51 31.54
CA ALA A 504 1.66 -22.47 30.97
C ALA A 504 1.04 -23.00 29.69
N TYR A 505 1.84 -23.15 28.63
CA TYR A 505 1.39 -23.78 27.40
C TYR A 505 1.43 -25.30 27.58
N CYS A 506 0.40 -25.95 27.05
CA CYS A 506 0.45 -27.37 26.76
C CYS A 506 1.19 -27.57 25.44
N CYS A 507 2.30 -28.29 25.49
CA CYS A 507 3.13 -28.55 24.32
C CYS A 507 3.14 -30.02 23.88
N GLU A 508 2.13 -30.77 24.32
CA GLU A 508 1.91 -32.18 24.00
C GLU A 508 1.18 -32.37 22.65
N PHE A 509 1.27 -33.58 22.12
CA PHE A 509 0.47 -34.03 20.98
C PHE A 509 -0.92 -34.44 21.47
N LEU A 510 -1.96 -33.93 20.80
CA LEU A 510 -3.36 -34.18 21.18
C LEU A 510 -4.00 -35.23 20.25
N GLN A 511 -5.26 -35.58 20.54
CA GLN A 511 -6.06 -36.54 19.76
C GLN A 511 -5.45 -37.96 19.66
N GLY A 512 -4.59 -38.33 20.61
CA GLY A 512 -4.04 -39.69 20.72
C GLY A 512 -2.93 -40.00 19.72
N VAL A 513 -2.28 -38.97 19.17
CA VAL A 513 -1.11 -39.11 18.32
C VAL A 513 0.14 -39.14 19.20
N GLU A 514 0.96 -40.17 19.06
CA GLU A 514 2.26 -40.32 19.73
C GLU A 514 3.41 -39.81 18.84
N GLN A 515 3.31 -40.05 17.53
CA GLN A 515 4.32 -39.63 16.56
C GLN A 515 3.68 -39.03 15.32
N PHE A 516 4.22 -37.90 14.87
CA PHE A 516 3.92 -37.31 13.57
C PHE A 516 4.99 -37.67 12.57
N THR A 517 4.61 -38.02 11.34
CA THR A 517 5.52 -38.22 10.22
C THR A 517 5.19 -37.26 9.10
N PHE A 518 6.19 -36.48 8.69
CA PHE A 518 6.14 -35.56 7.57
C PHE A 518 6.94 -36.18 6.40
N ASP A 519 6.29 -36.33 5.24
CA ASP A 519 6.89 -36.91 4.03
C ASP A 519 6.34 -36.21 2.77
N GLY A 520 7.10 -35.25 2.25
CA GLY A 520 6.67 -34.42 1.13
C GLY A 520 5.46 -33.58 1.53
N ASN A 521 4.34 -33.71 0.82
CA ASN A 521 3.10 -33.02 1.16
C ASN A 521 2.17 -33.84 2.07
N THR A 522 2.64 -34.97 2.62
CA THR A 522 1.84 -35.87 3.46
C THR A 522 2.20 -35.68 4.93
N ILE A 523 1.18 -35.47 5.76
CA ILE A 523 1.31 -35.53 7.22
C ILE A 523 0.50 -36.74 7.70
N SER A 524 1.10 -37.55 8.56
CA SER A 524 0.45 -38.71 9.18
C SER A 524 0.82 -38.82 10.65
N GLY A 525 -0.05 -39.47 11.43
CA GLY A 525 0.17 -39.70 12.86
C GLY A 525 -0.06 -41.15 13.26
N THR A 526 0.71 -41.64 14.22
CA THR A 526 0.52 -42.97 14.83
C THR A 526 0.29 -42.89 16.34
N ASP A 527 -0.48 -43.81 16.89
CA ASP A 527 -0.67 -43.97 18.34
C ASP A 527 0.54 -44.66 19.02
N GLU A 528 0.52 -44.78 20.35
CA GLU A 528 1.56 -45.47 21.15
C GLU A 528 1.81 -46.94 20.71
N SER A 529 0.82 -47.57 20.09
CA SER A 529 0.93 -48.95 19.58
C SER A 529 1.46 -49.02 18.14
N GLY A 530 1.75 -47.86 17.52
CA GLY A 530 2.18 -47.73 16.13
C GLY A 530 1.06 -47.88 15.11
N ASN A 531 -0.22 -47.79 15.52
CA ASN A 531 -1.33 -47.79 14.57
C ASN A 531 -1.55 -46.39 14.00
N GLU A 532 -1.86 -46.30 12.71
CA GLU A 532 -2.18 -45.03 12.05
C GLU A 532 -3.46 -44.40 12.62
N VAL A 533 -3.35 -43.17 13.09
CA VAL A 533 -4.44 -42.33 13.60
C VAL A 533 -5.04 -41.51 12.45
N PHE A 534 -4.18 -40.92 11.62
CA PHE A 534 -4.56 -40.18 10.42
C PHE A 534 -3.43 -40.18 9.38
N ARG A 535 -3.79 -39.91 8.13
CA ARG A 535 -2.85 -39.69 7.01
C ARG A 535 -3.57 -38.92 5.93
N HIS A 536 -3.08 -37.73 5.61
CA HIS A 536 -3.64 -36.87 4.57
C HIS A 536 -2.55 -36.14 3.79
N THR A 537 -2.87 -35.70 2.58
CA THR A 537 -2.06 -34.71 1.85
C THR A 537 -2.56 -33.30 2.14
N TYR A 538 -1.66 -32.33 2.03
CA TYR A 538 -1.93 -30.93 2.33
C TYR A 538 -1.34 -30.01 1.26
N HIS A 539 -1.96 -28.84 1.11
CA HIS A 539 -1.44 -27.72 0.32
C HIS A 539 -1.40 -26.46 1.19
N ALA A 540 -0.45 -25.56 0.92
CA ALA A 540 -0.37 -24.30 1.63
C ALA A 540 -1.51 -23.37 1.21
N ILE A 541 -2.09 -22.64 2.15
CA ILE A 541 -3.20 -21.70 1.92
C ILE A 541 -2.91 -20.28 2.45
N GLY A 542 -1.74 -20.06 3.05
CA GLY A 542 -1.29 -18.75 3.52
C GLY A 542 -0.32 -18.83 4.69
N GLU A 543 -0.18 -17.72 5.40
CA GLU A 543 0.64 -17.56 6.60
C GLU A 543 -0.18 -16.82 7.67
N GLU A 544 0.00 -17.17 8.95
CA GLU A 544 -0.59 -16.43 10.07
C GLU A 544 0.31 -15.26 10.48
N ASP A 545 -0.23 -14.05 10.45
CA ASP A 545 0.35 -12.83 11.03
C ASP A 545 -0.17 -12.65 12.47
N PRO A 546 0.69 -12.37 13.48
CA PRO A 546 2.06 -11.85 13.37
C PRO A 546 3.21 -12.83 13.60
N ARG A 547 2.95 -14.12 13.82
CA ARG A 547 4.03 -15.07 14.20
C ARG A 547 4.66 -15.82 13.05
N GLY A 548 4.10 -15.71 11.86
CA GLY A 548 4.65 -16.27 10.63
C GLY A 548 4.51 -17.78 10.53
N PHE A 549 3.40 -18.35 11.02
CA PHE A 549 3.13 -19.78 10.87
C PHE A 549 2.59 -20.06 9.47
N ALA A 550 3.25 -20.96 8.73
CA ALA A 550 2.77 -21.42 7.44
C ALA A 550 1.51 -22.28 7.62
N ILE A 551 0.46 -21.95 6.85
CA ILE A 551 -0.87 -22.54 7.01
C ILE A 551 -1.15 -23.52 5.88
N PHE A 552 -1.60 -24.72 6.24
CA PHE A 552 -1.88 -25.82 5.34
C PHE A 552 -3.29 -26.36 5.54
N GLU A 553 -3.97 -26.65 4.44
CA GLU A 553 -5.28 -27.32 4.42
C GLU A 553 -5.15 -28.71 3.79
N SER A 554 -5.87 -29.67 4.37
CA SER A 554 -5.92 -31.02 3.86
C SER A 554 -6.67 -31.12 2.54
N ASP A 555 -6.14 -31.87 1.58
CA ASP A 555 -6.83 -32.20 0.32
C ASP A 555 -7.98 -33.20 0.53
N ASP A 556 -8.02 -33.86 1.70
CA ASP A 556 -8.96 -34.92 2.00
C ASP A 556 -10.17 -34.39 2.78
N THR A 557 -11.38 -34.66 2.26
CA THR A 557 -12.64 -34.22 2.89
C THR A 557 -12.97 -34.91 4.23
N ASN A 558 -12.17 -35.89 4.65
CA ASN A 558 -12.41 -36.71 5.85
C ASN A 558 -11.33 -36.53 6.94
N SER A 559 -10.63 -35.39 6.94
CA SER A 559 -9.49 -35.12 7.83
C SER A 559 -9.86 -34.73 9.26
N GLY A 560 -11.11 -34.31 9.50
CA GLY A 560 -11.62 -34.09 10.86
C GLY A 560 -10.77 -33.08 11.64
N GLU A 561 -10.29 -33.45 12.84
CA GLU A 561 -9.41 -32.57 13.64
C GLU A 561 -8.04 -32.30 13.00
N PHE A 562 -7.69 -33.00 11.92
CA PHE A 562 -6.45 -32.81 11.17
C PHE A 562 -6.72 -32.08 9.84
N THR A 563 -7.73 -31.20 9.79
CA THR A 563 -8.07 -30.48 8.54
C THR A 563 -7.04 -29.40 8.24
N TYR A 564 -6.62 -28.67 9.26
CA TYR A 564 -5.67 -27.57 9.14
C TYR A 564 -4.41 -27.84 9.96
N PHE A 565 -3.26 -27.46 9.43
CA PHE A 565 -1.99 -27.37 10.16
C PHE A 565 -1.44 -25.95 10.03
N ALA A 566 -0.97 -25.40 11.15
CA ALA A 566 -0.17 -24.20 11.20
C ALA A 566 1.23 -24.61 11.69
N LEU A 567 2.24 -24.50 10.83
CA LEU A 567 3.62 -24.90 11.11
C LEU A 567 4.50 -23.67 11.33
N ALA A 568 5.24 -23.63 12.44
CA ALA A 568 6.30 -22.67 12.63
C ALA A 568 7.44 -22.93 11.62
N PRO A 569 8.30 -21.93 11.33
CA PRO A 569 9.49 -22.12 10.51
C PRO A 569 10.61 -22.92 11.23
N ASP A 570 10.36 -23.40 12.45
CA ASP A 570 11.24 -24.24 13.24
C ASP A 570 11.44 -25.62 12.63
N THR A 571 12.71 -26.01 12.46
CA THR A 571 13.09 -27.30 11.89
C THR A 571 14.27 -27.91 12.64
N MET A 572 14.52 -29.21 12.42
CA MET A 572 15.73 -29.87 12.95
C MET A 572 17.03 -29.22 12.47
N ASP A 573 17.03 -28.60 11.28
CA ASP A 573 18.22 -27.98 10.69
C ASP A 573 18.47 -26.56 11.22
N THR A 574 17.43 -25.87 11.71
CA THR A 574 17.48 -24.47 12.14
C THR A 574 17.44 -24.31 13.65
N THR A 575 16.51 -24.98 14.33
CA THR A 575 16.23 -24.81 15.76
C THR A 575 16.17 -26.14 16.52
N TRP A 576 16.52 -27.26 15.88
CA TRP A 576 16.62 -28.59 16.48
C TRP A 576 15.31 -29.18 17.03
N HIS A 577 14.18 -28.55 16.72
CA HIS A 577 12.84 -29.00 17.07
C HIS A 577 11.84 -28.47 16.02
N ILE A 578 10.57 -28.85 16.15
CA ILE A 578 9.47 -28.34 15.34
C ILE A 578 8.37 -27.84 16.26
N GLU A 579 7.63 -26.82 15.83
CA GLU A 579 6.45 -26.32 16.53
C GLU A 579 5.27 -26.17 15.57
N PHE A 580 4.09 -26.58 16.02
CA PHE A 580 2.92 -26.55 15.17
C PHE A 580 1.60 -26.61 15.95
N ARG A 581 0.51 -26.31 15.25
CA ARG A 581 -0.87 -26.43 15.73
C ARG A 581 -1.71 -27.09 14.65
N TYR A 582 -2.78 -27.79 15.04
CA TYR A 582 -3.68 -28.42 14.08
C TYR A 582 -5.11 -28.53 14.61
N GLY A 583 -6.08 -28.54 13.71
CA GLY A 583 -7.48 -28.45 14.08
C GLY A 583 -8.46 -28.55 12.91
N SER A 584 -9.75 -28.54 13.25
CA SER A 584 -10.86 -28.58 12.30
C SER A 584 -11.41 -27.21 11.93
N ASP A 585 -10.95 -26.15 12.60
CA ASP A 585 -11.48 -24.78 12.50
C ASP A 585 -10.31 -23.79 12.57
N MET A 586 -10.06 -23.09 11.46
CA MET A 586 -8.93 -22.15 11.34
C MET A 586 -9.09 -20.92 12.24
N ASP A 587 -10.30 -20.36 12.31
CA ASP A 587 -10.57 -19.18 13.12
C ASP A 587 -10.32 -19.50 14.60
N ALA A 588 -10.74 -20.69 15.04
CA ALA A 588 -10.47 -21.16 16.40
C ALA A 588 -8.98 -21.47 16.64
N LEU A 589 -8.25 -21.95 15.62
CA LEU A 589 -6.81 -22.17 15.72
C LEU A 589 -6.08 -20.85 15.90
N ASN A 590 -6.45 -19.77 15.22
CA ASN A 590 -5.75 -18.48 15.34
C ASN A 590 -5.88 -17.83 16.74
N LEU A 591 -6.77 -18.33 17.61
CA LEU A 591 -6.92 -17.88 18.98
C LEU A 591 -6.00 -18.69 19.93
N TYR A 592 -4.98 -18.03 20.49
CA TYR A 592 -3.99 -18.66 21.38
C TYR A 592 -4.37 -18.60 22.86
N ASP A 593 -5.22 -17.66 23.25
CA ASP A 593 -5.67 -17.46 24.63
C ASP A 593 -7.19 -17.55 24.78
N ALA A 594 -7.89 -17.98 23.71
CA ALA A 594 -9.33 -18.11 23.66
C ALA A 594 -9.76 -19.29 22.77
N GLY A 595 -10.99 -19.78 22.99
CA GLY A 595 -11.58 -20.81 22.15
C GLY A 595 -11.03 -22.22 22.39
N LYS A 596 -11.29 -23.11 21.43
CA LYS A 596 -11.09 -24.55 21.56
C LYS A 596 -9.62 -24.97 21.69
N TYR A 597 -8.71 -24.21 21.08
CA TYR A 597 -7.28 -24.53 21.00
C TYR A 597 -6.42 -23.61 21.87
N ALA A 598 -7.04 -22.87 22.79
CA ALA A 598 -6.34 -21.95 23.68
C ALA A 598 -5.24 -22.66 24.49
N TYR A 599 -4.12 -21.96 24.70
CA TYR A 599 -2.97 -22.37 25.51
C TYR A 599 -2.33 -23.69 25.06
N TRP A 600 -2.37 -23.98 23.76
CA TRP A 600 -1.78 -25.19 23.17
C TRP A 600 -0.91 -24.87 21.95
N LEU A 601 0.31 -25.38 21.94
CA LEU A 601 1.29 -25.30 20.86
C LEU A 601 2.17 -26.56 20.90
N ALA A 602 1.96 -27.49 19.97
CA ALA A 602 2.69 -28.76 19.97
C ALA A 602 4.17 -28.54 19.62
N SER A 603 5.08 -29.18 20.37
CA SER A 603 6.52 -29.15 20.08
C SER A 603 7.08 -30.56 19.91
N GLY A 604 7.82 -30.81 18.84
CA GLY A 604 8.35 -32.13 18.50
C GLY A 604 9.86 -32.14 18.27
N ILE A 605 10.49 -33.30 18.50
CA ILE A 605 11.88 -33.58 18.15
C ILE A 605 11.94 -34.85 17.30
N SER A 606 12.84 -34.89 16.32
CA SER A 606 13.02 -36.06 15.46
C SER A 606 13.32 -37.31 16.30
N VAL A 607 12.73 -38.46 15.97
CA VAL A 607 13.06 -39.74 16.63
C VAL A 607 14.51 -40.19 16.38
N ASP A 608 15.15 -39.62 15.36
CA ASP A 608 16.55 -39.86 14.98
C ASP A 608 17.50 -38.76 15.53
N TYR A 609 17.05 -37.94 16.50
CA TYR A 609 17.87 -36.88 17.09
C TYR A 609 19.18 -37.39 17.69
N THR A 610 20.20 -36.56 17.66
CA THR A 610 21.45 -36.78 18.38
C THR A 610 21.42 -36.14 19.75
N ASP A 611 22.25 -36.63 20.67
CA ASP A 611 22.48 -35.99 21.98
C ASP A 611 22.87 -34.50 21.86
N GLN A 612 23.54 -34.12 20.76
CA GLN A 612 23.87 -32.72 20.52
C GLN A 612 22.66 -31.88 20.13
N ASP A 613 21.68 -32.44 19.41
CA ASP A 613 20.46 -31.73 19.02
C ASP A 613 19.62 -31.39 20.26
N ALA A 614 19.46 -32.35 21.18
CA ALA A 614 18.80 -32.11 22.47
C ALA A 614 19.51 -31.02 23.29
N LYS A 615 20.84 -31.05 23.36
CA LYS A 615 21.64 -30.02 24.04
C LYS A 615 21.51 -28.64 23.40
N ASN A 616 21.48 -28.58 22.07
CA ASN A 616 21.32 -27.34 21.34
C ASN A 616 19.92 -26.75 21.53
N SER A 617 18.88 -27.59 21.45
CA SER A 617 17.48 -27.18 21.71
C SER A 617 17.32 -26.59 23.11
N ILE A 618 17.89 -27.23 24.14
CA ILE A 618 17.90 -26.70 25.53
C ILE A 618 18.62 -25.34 25.61
N GLY A 619 19.80 -25.24 25.01
CA GLY A 619 20.59 -24.01 25.01
C GLY A 619 19.88 -22.85 24.31
N LEU A 620 19.23 -23.12 23.19
CA LEU A 620 18.41 -22.16 22.45
C LEU A 620 17.27 -21.64 23.33
N PHE A 621 16.46 -22.54 23.89
CA PHE A 621 15.31 -22.18 24.71
C PHE A 621 15.70 -21.37 25.95
N CYS A 622 16.81 -21.75 26.62
CA CYS A 622 17.33 -20.99 27.75
C CYS A 622 17.75 -19.58 27.33
N THR A 623 18.40 -19.45 26.17
CA THR A 623 18.84 -18.16 25.64
C THR A 623 17.64 -17.27 25.35
N GLU A 624 16.68 -17.74 24.57
CA GLU A 624 15.52 -16.95 24.14
C GLU A 624 14.67 -16.43 25.30
N ASN A 625 14.58 -17.19 26.40
CA ASN A 625 13.70 -16.84 27.52
C ASN A 625 14.40 -16.19 28.71
N LEU A 626 15.74 -16.17 28.75
CA LEU A 626 16.51 -15.58 29.84
C LEU A 626 17.47 -14.47 29.40
N SER A 627 17.68 -14.27 28.10
CA SER A 627 18.48 -13.15 27.60
C SER A 627 17.67 -11.86 27.56
N GLU A 628 17.82 -11.02 28.59
CA GLU A 628 17.51 -9.58 28.58
C GLU A 628 18.79 -8.72 28.69
#